data_AF-A0A1Y5T5E6-F1
#
_entry.id   AF-A0A1Y5T5E6-F1
#
_cell.length_a   1.000
_cell.length_b   1.000
_cell.length_c   1.000
_cell.angle_alpha   90.00
_cell.angle_beta   90.00
_cell.angle_gamma   90.00
#
_symmetry.space_group_name_H-M   'P 1'
#
loop_
_entity.id
_entity.type
_entity.pdbx_description
1 polymer ?
#
loop_
_entity_poly.entity_id
_entity_poly.type
_entity_poly.pdbx_seq_one_letter_code
_entity_poly.pdbx_strand_id
1 'polypeptide(L)'
;MTDHDQDPLDDLSTALMAATPAPDAGAKARALALAAKNFETLQGSQHQSRPMSKPTLWTRTKTMLTTLTSRGGLTATTALIACGLIITTPLGQNLVPRPGIAPDIAQTAPLEPAMAEDIAPVLAAPTSNGAHSLTIAADRAPAPQADGDSLALTRIAPTMDEAVTLQPERSTETFANADPSPVHITTETPVSTFSIDTDTASYALLRQSLTSGRLPPVDAVRVEEMINYFPYDYPAPEGPHPFAPTISVFDTPWNAGTQIVHIGIQGERPAVQDRPPLNLVFLIDTSGSMEAANKLPLLRQSFRLMLSELHADDQVAIVTYAGSSTVALPPTSATDRTTINAALGALTAGGSTNGAGGLEQAYALAEQMTQDGEVARVMLATDGDFNVGLSDPRGLERFIADKRDTGVYLSVLGFGRGNLQDATMQTLAQNGNGTAAYIDTLSEAQKALVDQLSGALFPIANDVKIQVEFNPATVAEYRLIGYETRALAREDFNNDAVDAGELGAGHTVTAIYEITPVGSPSQLNDALRYQPSEPINTSDELGFLRLRYKSPGDTESQLIEQPFSTVGTAGTEAAFATAIAGFGQIMRDPSYLGNWSYDDAIALANANRGDDPYGYRAEAVRLMRLAQTLSN
;
A
#
# COMPACT_ATOMS: atom_id res chain seq x y z
N MET A 1 54.22 37.56 -41.17
CA MET A 1 54.54 36.18 -40.78
C MET A 1 53.60 35.90 -39.61
N THR A 2 52.62 35.06 -39.85
CA THR A 2 51.52 34.73 -38.94
C THR A 2 51.96 33.64 -37.96
N ASP A 3 51.56 33.72 -36.70
CA ASP A 3 50.45 32.90 -36.20
C ASP A 3 49.87 33.47 -34.90
N HIS A 4 48.62 33.12 -34.62
CA HIS A 4 47.93 33.39 -33.36
C HIS A 4 47.29 32.08 -32.91
N ASP A 5 47.50 31.74 -31.64
CA ASP A 5 46.89 30.56 -31.02
C ASP A 5 45.35 30.63 -31.17
N GLN A 6 44.78 29.59 -31.79
CA GLN A 6 43.33 29.36 -31.77
C GLN A 6 43.02 28.37 -30.63
N ASP A 7 41.98 28.67 -29.86
CA ASP A 7 41.54 27.83 -28.74
C ASP A 7 40.90 26.54 -29.28
N PRO A 8 41.35 25.34 -28.87
CA PRO A 8 40.75 24.07 -29.32
C PRO A 8 39.26 23.93 -28.97
N LEU A 9 38.71 24.72 -28.04
CA LEU A 9 37.27 24.76 -27.77
C LEU A 9 36.47 25.44 -28.89
N ASP A 10 37.02 26.46 -29.56
CA ASP A 10 36.35 27.14 -30.68
C ASP A 10 36.32 26.25 -31.93
N ASP A 11 37.37 25.46 -32.17
CA ASP A 11 37.38 24.43 -33.23
C ASP A 11 36.35 23.33 -32.96
N LEU A 12 36.21 22.88 -31.70
CA LEU A 12 35.21 21.89 -31.30
C LEU A 12 33.77 22.42 -31.47
N SER A 13 33.54 23.68 -31.05
CA SER A 13 32.27 24.39 -31.21
C SER A 13 31.88 24.53 -32.69
N THR A 14 32.85 24.93 -33.52
CA THR A 14 32.67 25.09 -34.98
C THR A 14 32.38 23.74 -35.65
N ALA A 15 33.06 22.66 -35.24
CA ALA A 15 32.81 21.31 -35.73
C ALA A 15 31.41 20.79 -35.35
N LEU A 16 30.95 21.05 -34.12
CA LEU A 16 29.60 20.69 -33.65
C LEU A 16 28.49 21.44 -34.41
N MET A 17 28.66 22.75 -34.66
CA MET A 17 27.71 23.52 -35.45
C MET A 17 27.70 23.12 -36.93
N ALA A 18 28.82 22.66 -37.48
CA ALA A 18 28.88 22.12 -38.85
C ALA A 18 28.24 20.73 -38.99
N ALA A 19 28.18 19.94 -37.91
CA ALA A 19 27.63 18.58 -37.90
C ALA A 19 26.12 18.50 -37.63
N THR A 20 25.52 19.54 -37.05
CA THR A 20 24.07 19.56 -36.78
C THR A 20 23.27 20.09 -37.98
N PRO A 21 22.36 19.31 -38.58
CA PRO A 21 21.54 19.80 -39.68
C PRO A 21 20.57 20.88 -39.17
N ALA A 22 20.53 22.02 -39.87
CA ALA A 22 19.63 23.12 -39.53
C ALA A 22 18.15 22.66 -39.50
N PRO A 23 17.33 23.15 -38.57
CA PRO A 23 15.96 22.66 -38.37
C PRO A 23 15.07 22.90 -39.60
N ASP A 24 14.74 21.82 -40.33
CA ASP A 24 13.81 21.87 -41.45
C ASP A 24 12.40 22.22 -40.96
N ALA A 25 11.98 23.46 -41.18
CA ALA A 25 10.63 23.93 -40.90
C ALA A 25 9.57 23.09 -41.65
N GLY A 26 9.91 22.53 -42.82
CA GLY A 26 9.08 21.59 -43.57
C GLY A 26 8.97 20.21 -42.90
N ALA A 27 9.97 19.74 -42.17
CA ALA A 27 9.88 18.52 -41.37
C ALA A 27 8.97 18.73 -40.15
N LYS A 28 9.11 19.87 -39.46
CA LYS A 28 8.22 20.25 -38.35
C LYS A 28 6.76 20.37 -38.80
N ALA A 29 6.52 21.02 -39.95
CA ALA A 29 5.18 21.13 -40.53
C ALA A 29 4.60 19.77 -40.94
N ARG A 30 5.41 18.87 -41.53
CA ARG A 30 5.01 17.49 -41.86
C ARG A 30 4.68 16.66 -40.62
N ALA A 31 5.49 16.78 -39.56
CA ALA A 31 5.24 16.08 -38.29
C ALA A 31 3.93 16.55 -37.62
N LEU A 32 3.68 17.86 -37.58
CA LEU A 32 2.43 18.42 -37.05
C LEU A 32 1.21 18.02 -37.88
N ALA A 33 1.33 18.00 -39.22
CA ALA A 33 0.26 17.52 -40.09
C ALA A 33 -0.02 16.02 -39.92
N LEU A 34 1.03 15.20 -39.71
CA LEU A 34 0.88 13.77 -39.42
C LEU A 34 0.22 13.55 -38.05
N ALA A 35 0.62 14.31 -37.03
CA ALA A 35 0.02 14.25 -35.69
C ALA A 35 -1.46 14.64 -35.71
N ALA A 36 -1.82 15.73 -36.40
CA ALA A 36 -3.21 16.15 -36.58
C ALA A 36 -4.04 15.09 -37.31
N LYS A 37 -3.50 14.49 -38.39
CA LYS A 37 -4.17 13.41 -39.12
C LYS A 37 -4.35 12.15 -38.25
N ASN A 38 -3.37 11.78 -37.45
CA ASN A 38 -3.47 10.65 -36.52
C ASN A 38 -4.52 10.94 -35.44
N PHE A 39 -4.57 12.16 -34.91
CA PHE A 39 -5.58 12.60 -33.96
C PHE A 39 -7.01 12.55 -34.53
N GLU A 40 -7.24 13.05 -35.75
CA GLU A 40 -8.52 12.91 -36.46
C GLU A 40 -8.87 11.43 -36.72
N THR A 41 -7.89 10.61 -37.08
CA THR A 41 -8.10 9.17 -37.33
C THR A 41 -8.53 8.43 -36.05
N LEU A 42 -7.93 8.78 -34.91
CA LEU A 42 -8.27 8.22 -33.59
C LEU A 42 -9.62 8.74 -33.06
N GLN A 43 -10.02 9.97 -33.38
CA GLN A 43 -11.40 10.43 -33.11
C GLN A 43 -12.44 9.80 -34.04
N GLY A 44 -12.02 9.26 -35.19
CA GLY A 44 -12.89 8.63 -36.19
C GLY A 44 -13.25 7.15 -35.92
N SER A 45 -12.55 6.47 -34.99
CA SER A 45 -12.67 5.02 -34.81
C SER A 45 -13.56 4.60 -33.62
N GLN A 46 -14.88 4.68 -33.77
CA GLN A 46 -15.78 3.83 -32.97
C GLN A 46 -15.85 2.44 -33.60
N HIS A 47 -15.25 1.44 -32.95
CA HIS A 47 -15.50 0.04 -33.27
C HIS A 47 -16.97 -0.29 -32.96
N GLN A 48 -17.74 -0.63 -33.99
CA GLN A 48 -19.10 -1.15 -33.81
C GLN A 48 -19.03 -2.52 -33.12
N SER A 49 -19.59 -2.60 -31.91
CA SER A 49 -19.91 -3.86 -31.26
C SER A 49 -20.87 -4.65 -32.15
N ARG A 50 -20.46 -5.86 -32.59
CA ARG A 50 -21.28 -6.76 -33.42
C ARG A 50 -22.44 -7.32 -32.58
N PRO A 51 -23.71 -7.05 -32.92
CA PRO A 51 -24.82 -7.79 -32.35
C PRO A 51 -25.06 -9.06 -33.19
N MET A 52 -24.93 -10.23 -32.58
CA MET A 52 -25.46 -11.45 -33.18
C MET A 52 -26.99 -11.50 -33.00
N SER A 53 -27.74 -11.65 -34.08
CA SER A 53 -29.17 -11.97 -34.00
C SER A 53 -29.63 -12.83 -35.18
N LYS A 54 -30.39 -13.89 -34.87
CA LYS A 54 -31.16 -14.67 -35.85
C LYS A 54 -32.44 -13.88 -36.20
N PRO A 55 -32.87 -13.82 -37.47
CA PRO A 55 -33.91 -12.88 -37.90
C PRO A 55 -35.34 -13.44 -37.82
N THR A 56 -36.32 -12.57 -37.56
CA THR A 56 -37.74 -12.80 -37.87
C THR A 56 -38.31 -11.63 -38.67
N LEU A 57 -39.31 -11.91 -39.51
CA LEU A 57 -39.64 -11.09 -40.71
C LEU A 57 -40.29 -9.73 -40.43
N TRP A 58 -40.70 -9.43 -39.18
CA TRP A 58 -41.62 -8.33 -38.88
C TRP A 58 -40.97 -6.98 -38.54
N THR A 59 -39.67 -6.95 -38.23
CA THR A 59 -38.98 -5.73 -37.79
C THR A 59 -38.54 -4.82 -38.95
N ARG A 60 -38.61 -5.29 -40.20
CA ARG A 60 -37.96 -4.64 -41.36
C ARG A 60 -38.73 -3.45 -41.96
N THR A 61 -40.00 -3.25 -41.60
CA THR A 61 -40.87 -2.20 -42.16
C THR A 61 -41.07 -0.98 -41.26
N LYS A 62 -40.72 -1.05 -39.96
CA LYS A 62 -40.89 0.07 -39.02
C LYS A 62 -39.69 1.01 -38.94
N THR A 63 -38.48 0.48 -39.14
CA THR A 63 -37.22 1.24 -38.98
C THR A 63 -36.87 2.15 -40.17
N MET A 64 -37.61 2.06 -41.28
CA MET A 64 -37.38 2.89 -42.47
C MET A 64 -38.08 4.26 -42.42
N LEU A 65 -38.89 4.54 -41.38
CA LEU A 65 -39.70 5.76 -41.27
C LEU A 65 -39.25 6.75 -40.19
N THR A 66 -38.16 6.47 -39.45
CA THR A 66 -37.73 7.27 -38.29
C THR A 66 -36.32 7.86 -38.43
N THR A 67 -35.70 7.80 -39.60
CA THR A 67 -34.40 8.42 -39.89
C THR A 67 -34.54 9.68 -40.74
N LEU A 68 -34.98 10.77 -40.11
CA LEU A 68 -34.90 12.14 -40.64
C LEU A 68 -34.45 13.08 -39.51
N THR A 69 -33.70 14.12 -39.88
CA THR A 69 -32.69 14.76 -39.02
C THR A 69 -33.20 15.95 -38.20
N SER A 70 -32.64 16.13 -37.00
CA SER A 70 -32.73 17.39 -36.24
C SER A 70 -31.51 17.67 -35.34
N ARG A 71 -30.29 17.59 -35.91
CA ARG A 71 -29.09 18.14 -35.26
C ARG A 71 -29.12 19.67 -35.38
N GLY A 72 -29.32 20.38 -34.26
CA GLY A 72 -29.23 21.84 -34.19
C GLY A 72 -30.12 22.53 -33.14
N GLY A 73 -31.14 21.86 -32.59
CA GLY A 73 -32.19 22.53 -31.80
C GLY A 73 -32.02 22.61 -30.27
N LEU A 74 -31.12 21.82 -29.66
CA LEU A 74 -31.15 21.58 -28.20
C LEU A 74 -30.00 22.17 -27.37
N THR A 75 -29.01 22.83 -27.99
CA THR A 75 -27.87 23.43 -27.27
C THR A 75 -28.05 24.93 -26.98
N ALA A 76 -29.08 25.57 -27.51
CA ALA A 76 -29.30 27.02 -27.37
C ALA A 76 -30.18 27.43 -26.17
N THR A 77 -30.96 26.51 -25.59
CA THR A 77 -31.97 26.85 -24.57
C THR A 77 -31.44 26.85 -23.14
N THR A 78 -30.51 25.97 -22.79
CA THR A 78 -29.99 25.85 -21.41
C THR A 78 -29.10 27.03 -21.01
N ALA A 79 -28.30 27.56 -21.93
CA ALA A 79 -27.38 28.68 -21.67
C ALA A 79 -28.12 30.01 -21.40
N LEU A 80 -29.24 30.27 -22.09
CA LEU A 80 -30.03 31.49 -21.89
C LEU A 80 -30.75 31.51 -20.53
N ILE A 81 -31.18 30.35 -20.03
CA ILE A 81 -31.83 30.23 -18.72
C ILE A 81 -30.82 30.47 -17.59
N ALA A 82 -29.60 29.96 -17.70
CA ALA A 82 -28.54 30.18 -16.71
C ALA A 82 -28.13 31.67 -16.61
N CYS A 83 -27.90 32.35 -17.75
CA CYS A 83 -27.54 33.77 -17.76
C CYS A 83 -28.66 34.69 -17.24
N GLY A 84 -29.93 34.37 -17.53
CA GLY A 84 -31.07 35.16 -17.06
C GLY A 84 -31.22 35.17 -15.52
N LEU A 85 -30.86 34.06 -14.87
CA LEU A 85 -31.04 33.87 -13.42
C LEU A 85 -30.01 34.64 -12.58
N ILE A 86 -28.79 34.82 -13.12
CA ILE A 86 -27.70 35.60 -12.49
C ILE A 86 -28.00 37.11 -12.54
N ILE A 87 -28.63 37.58 -13.63
CA ILE A 87 -28.88 39.02 -13.86
C ILE A 87 -30.11 39.53 -13.08
N THR A 88 -31.13 38.68 -12.88
CA THR A 88 -32.45 39.10 -12.38
C THR A 88 -32.69 38.85 -10.89
N THR A 89 -31.84 38.06 -10.22
CA THR A 89 -32.00 37.75 -8.79
C THR A 89 -31.05 38.60 -7.92
N PRO A 90 -31.49 39.08 -6.74
CA PRO A 90 -30.64 39.87 -5.84
C PRO A 90 -29.46 39.08 -5.26
N LEU A 91 -29.49 37.75 -5.34
CA LEU A 91 -28.37 36.88 -4.94
C LEU A 91 -27.28 36.82 -6.02
N GLY A 92 -27.65 36.84 -7.31
CA GLY A 92 -26.71 36.77 -8.43
C GLY A 92 -25.92 38.07 -8.66
N GLN A 93 -26.50 39.23 -8.34
CA GLN A 93 -25.86 40.53 -8.54
C GLN A 93 -24.66 40.80 -7.60
N ASN A 94 -24.50 40.02 -6.53
CA ASN A 94 -23.36 40.11 -5.61
C ASN A 94 -22.12 39.31 -6.07
N LEU A 95 -22.24 38.51 -7.15
CA LEU A 95 -21.16 37.65 -7.67
C LEU A 95 -20.34 38.28 -8.80
N VAL A 96 -20.57 39.57 -9.10
CA VAL A 96 -19.88 40.30 -10.19
C VAL A 96 -19.02 41.44 -9.62
N PRO A 97 -17.67 41.31 -9.60
CA PRO A 97 -16.79 42.38 -9.15
C PRO A 97 -16.87 43.62 -10.05
N ARG A 98 -16.90 44.82 -9.47
CA ARG A 98 -16.86 46.10 -10.20
C ARG A 98 -15.43 46.65 -10.26
N PRO A 99 -14.92 47.08 -11.42
CA PRO A 99 -13.56 47.63 -11.52
C PRO A 99 -13.47 49.11 -11.14
N GLY A 100 -12.64 49.39 -10.12
CA GLY A 100 -11.67 50.50 -10.10
C GLY A 100 -12.13 51.94 -9.85
N ILE A 101 -11.94 52.43 -8.61
CA ILE A 101 -11.52 53.82 -8.29
C ILE A 101 -10.56 53.77 -7.09
N ALA A 102 -9.43 54.48 -7.16
CA ALA A 102 -8.57 54.87 -6.02
C ALA A 102 -8.76 56.39 -5.77
N PRO A 103 -8.66 56.94 -4.54
CA PRO A 103 -7.42 57.01 -3.75
C PRO A 103 -7.67 56.65 -2.24
N ASP A 104 -6.90 56.99 -1.20
CA ASP A 104 -5.73 57.88 -1.01
C ASP A 104 -4.84 57.44 0.19
N ILE A 105 -3.80 58.22 0.51
CA ILE A 105 -2.77 57.97 1.55
C ILE A 105 -3.05 58.77 2.84
N ALA A 106 -3.01 58.15 4.03
CA ALA A 106 -2.69 58.87 5.28
C ALA A 106 -2.26 57.99 6.48
N GLN A 107 -1.02 58.24 6.91
CA GLN A 107 -0.51 58.29 8.30
C GLN A 107 -0.43 57.03 9.20
N THR A 108 0.83 56.73 9.52
CA THR A 108 1.34 55.90 10.62
C THR A 108 1.39 56.64 11.97
N ALA A 109 1.21 55.91 13.07
CA ALA A 109 1.87 56.18 14.36
C ALA A 109 1.91 54.88 15.21
N PRO A 110 2.95 54.63 16.03
CA PRO A 110 3.21 53.31 16.62
C PRO A 110 2.78 53.18 18.09
N LEU A 111 2.76 51.95 18.60
CA LEU A 111 2.78 51.65 20.03
C LEU A 111 3.99 50.77 20.36
N GLU A 112 4.87 51.30 21.21
CA GLU A 112 6.08 50.65 21.75
C GLU A 112 5.78 49.96 23.11
N PRO A 113 6.72 49.17 23.67
CA PRO A 113 6.40 48.04 24.56
C PRO A 113 6.33 48.38 26.05
N ALA A 114 5.75 47.45 26.83
CA ALA A 114 5.87 47.42 28.28
C ALA A 114 6.97 46.41 28.71
N MET A 115 7.88 46.85 29.59
CA MET A 115 8.91 46.03 30.23
C MET A 115 8.54 45.72 31.69
N ALA A 116 9.04 44.58 32.21
CA ALA A 116 9.34 44.30 33.64
C ALA A 116 8.14 44.37 34.64
N GLU A 117 8.12 43.75 35.83
CA GLU A 117 9.01 42.89 36.66
C GLU A 117 8.08 42.15 37.67
N ASP A 118 8.40 41.12 38.46
CA ASP A 118 9.63 40.39 38.88
C ASP A 118 9.18 38.96 39.39
N ILE A 119 10.04 38.26 40.15
CA ILE A 119 9.81 37.19 41.14
C ILE A 119 10.20 35.78 40.67
N ALA A 120 11.42 35.39 41.06
CA ALA A 120 11.93 34.03 41.09
C ALA A 120 11.96 33.48 42.57
N PRO A 121 12.56 32.33 42.91
CA PRO A 121 11.77 31.18 43.38
C PRO A 121 12.16 30.67 44.79
N VAL A 122 11.35 29.76 45.37
CA VAL A 122 11.71 29.02 46.60
C VAL A 122 11.30 27.55 46.53
N LEU A 123 12.26 26.66 46.80
CA LEU A 123 12.07 25.21 47.04
C LEU A 123 11.41 24.95 48.41
N ALA A 124 10.61 23.89 48.52
CA ALA A 124 10.87 22.76 49.46
C ALA A 124 9.70 21.77 49.57
N ALA A 125 10.03 20.47 49.56
CA ALA A 125 9.26 19.37 50.16
C ALA A 125 9.82 19.11 51.60
N PRO A 126 9.36 18.15 52.45
CA PRO A 126 8.50 16.99 52.16
C PRO A 126 7.52 16.52 53.28
N THR A 127 7.04 15.27 53.16
CA THR A 127 6.58 14.29 54.20
C THR A 127 5.10 14.20 54.68
N SER A 128 4.42 13.16 54.14
CA SER A 128 3.86 11.97 54.83
C SER A 128 2.55 11.95 55.64
N ASN A 129 1.79 10.85 55.41
CA ASN A 129 0.86 10.09 56.27
C ASN A 129 -0.54 10.63 56.60
N GLY A 130 -1.56 9.75 56.49
CA GLY A 130 -2.85 9.96 57.18
C GLY A 130 -4.08 9.26 56.59
N ALA A 131 -4.19 7.94 56.75
CA ALA A 131 -5.28 7.08 56.30
C ALA A 131 -6.74 7.43 56.74
N HIS A 132 -7.68 7.27 55.78
CA HIS A 132 -9.03 6.65 55.86
C HIS A 132 -10.20 7.22 56.70
N SER A 133 -11.42 6.86 56.21
CA SER A 133 -12.73 6.76 56.90
C SER A 133 -13.53 8.07 57.08
N LEU A 134 -14.87 8.11 56.95
CA LEU A 134 -15.89 7.06 56.72
C LEU A 134 -17.19 7.63 56.07
N THR A 135 -17.93 6.74 55.44
CA THR A 135 -19.33 6.77 54.94
C THR A 135 -20.33 7.74 55.61
N ILE A 136 -21.22 8.35 54.82
CA ILE A 136 -22.50 8.93 55.29
C ILE A 136 -23.68 8.19 54.66
N ALA A 137 -24.68 7.85 55.49
CA ALA A 137 -25.89 7.14 55.10
C ALA A 137 -27.02 8.09 54.66
N ALA A 138 -28.01 7.54 53.96
CA ALA A 138 -29.18 8.26 53.47
C ALA A 138 -30.31 8.36 54.50
N ASP A 139 -31.13 9.40 54.41
CA ASP A 139 -32.56 9.36 54.78
C ASP A 139 -33.38 10.35 53.90
N ARG A 140 -34.71 10.18 53.82
CA ARG A 140 -35.55 10.78 52.76
C ARG A 140 -36.93 11.25 53.23
N ALA A 141 -37.38 12.39 52.67
CA ALA A 141 -38.76 12.91 52.57
C ALA A 141 -39.37 13.61 53.80
N PRO A 142 -40.50 14.36 53.68
CA PRO A 142 -41.15 14.95 52.49
C PRO A 142 -41.41 16.48 52.57
N ALA A 143 -42.04 17.06 51.53
CA ALA A 143 -42.33 18.50 51.36
C ALA A 143 -43.66 19.00 51.98
N PRO A 144 -43.92 20.32 51.91
CA PRO A 144 -45.20 20.79 51.35
C PRO A 144 -45.06 21.92 50.31
N GLN A 145 -46.11 22.11 49.48
CA GLN A 145 -46.25 23.19 48.48
C GLN A 145 -47.13 24.33 49.01
N ALA A 146 -46.92 25.57 48.53
CA ALA A 146 -47.98 26.54 48.18
C ALA A 146 -47.42 27.84 47.54
N ASP A 147 -47.87 28.12 46.31
CA ASP A 147 -48.26 29.39 45.66
C ASP A 147 -47.69 30.77 46.08
N GLY A 148 -47.35 31.59 45.08
CA GLY A 148 -47.11 33.03 45.25
C GLY A 148 -46.42 33.72 44.06
N ASP A 149 -47.19 34.17 43.07
CA ASP A 149 -46.72 34.76 41.81
C ASP A 149 -46.20 36.20 41.94
N SER A 150 -45.00 36.51 41.41
CA SER A 150 -44.66 37.86 40.90
C SER A 150 -43.34 37.94 40.12
N LEU A 151 -43.29 38.91 39.20
CA LEU A 151 -42.44 38.88 38.00
C LEU A 151 -41.08 39.60 38.11
N ALA A 152 -40.15 39.09 37.30
CA ALA A 152 -39.06 39.78 36.59
C ALA A 152 -37.87 40.38 37.38
N LEU A 153 -36.73 39.68 37.30
CA LEU A 153 -35.45 40.34 37.01
C LEU A 153 -34.54 39.41 36.21
N THR A 154 -34.28 39.79 34.95
CA THR A 154 -33.54 38.98 33.96
C THR A 154 -32.11 38.72 34.43
N ARG A 155 -31.80 37.46 34.78
CA ARG A 155 -30.42 36.96 34.79
C ARG A 155 -30.16 36.27 33.45
N ILE A 156 -29.30 36.86 32.64
CA ILE A 156 -28.72 36.19 31.48
C ILE A 156 -27.79 35.12 32.03
N ALA A 157 -28.20 33.86 31.97
CA ALA A 157 -27.29 32.74 32.19
C ALA A 157 -26.39 32.60 30.95
N PRO A 158 -25.09 32.29 31.09
CA PRO A 158 -24.29 31.90 29.95
C PRO A 158 -24.91 30.65 29.34
N THR A 159 -25.13 30.68 28.02
CA THR A 159 -25.48 29.49 27.25
C THR A 159 -24.36 28.48 27.42
N MET A 160 -24.67 27.29 27.93
CA MET A 160 -23.70 26.19 27.97
C MET A 160 -23.25 25.88 26.54
N ASP A 161 -21.96 25.59 26.40
CA ASP A 161 -21.32 25.32 25.11
C ASP A 161 -22.13 24.36 24.24
N GLU A 162 -22.03 24.58 22.93
CA GLU A 162 -22.37 23.56 21.95
C GLU A 162 -21.63 22.28 22.33
N ALA A 163 -22.39 21.23 22.65
CA ALA A 163 -21.82 19.91 22.79
C ALA A 163 -21.16 19.59 21.44
N VAL A 164 -19.82 19.55 21.43
CA VAL A 164 -19.03 19.18 20.25
C VAL A 164 -19.40 17.75 19.92
N THR A 165 -20.40 17.60 19.04
CA THR A 165 -20.68 16.35 18.36
C THR A 165 -19.48 16.09 17.48
N LEU A 166 -18.51 15.33 18.02
CA LEU A 166 -17.50 14.65 17.26
C LEU A 166 -18.24 13.84 16.19
N GLN A 167 -18.32 14.39 14.98
CA GLN A 167 -18.81 13.64 13.84
C GLN A 167 -17.84 12.48 13.67
N PRO A 168 -18.31 11.23 13.52
CA PRO A 168 -17.40 10.14 13.23
C PRO A 168 -16.69 10.48 11.92
N GLU A 169 -15.36 10.58 11.99
CA GLU A 169 -14.49 10.77 10.82
C GLU A 169 -14.92 9.80 9.72
N ARG A 170 -15.28 10.33 8.55
CA ARG A 170 -15.71 9.49 7.43
C ARG A 170 -14.48 8.80 6.89
N SER A 171 -14.38 7.48 7.12
CA SER A 171 -13.33 6.63 6.57
C SER A 171 -13.19 6.88 5.07
N THR A 172 -12.03 7.36 4.64
CA THR A 172 -11.66 7.60 3.23
C THR A 172 -10.90 6.42 2.61
N GLU A 173 -10.60 5.40 3.42
CA GLU A 173 -9.83 4.23 3.04
C GLU A 173 -10.44 3.51 1.82
N THR A 174 -9.59 3.21 0.85
CA THR A 174 -9.93 2.61 -0.44
C THR A 174 -9.14 1.33 -0.61
N PHE A 175 -9.82 0.24 -0.94
CA PHE A 175 -9.22 -1.08 -1.08
C PHE A 175 -9.18 -1.50 -2.55
N ALA A 176 -8.00 -1.88 -3.04
CA ALA A 176 -7.86 -2.57 -4.31
C ALA A 176 -8.27 -4.03 -4.12
N ASN A 177 -9.43 -4.43 -4.67
CA ASN A 177 -9.94 -5.80 -4.60
C ASN A 177 -10.41 -6.28 -5.97
N ALA A 178 -10.39 -7.59 -6.12
CA ALA A 178 -11.08 -8.32 -7.17
C ALA A 178 -12.02 -9.38 -6.54
N ASP A 179 -12.99 -9.84 -7.34
CA ASP A 179 -13.86 -10.96 -6.98
C ASP A 179 -13.00 -12.21 -6.66
N PRO A 180 -13.40 -13.06 -5.69
CA PRO A 180 -12.63 -14.25 -5.30
C PRO A 180 -12.27 -15.16 -6.49
N SER A 181 -11.04 -15.71 -6.47
CA SER A 181 -10.55 -16.62 -7.51
C SER A 181 -11.54 -17.76 -7.79
N PRO A 182 -12.04 -17.91 -9.04
CA PRO A 182 -12.95 -18.99 -9.38
C PRO A 182 -12.21 -20.34 -9.42
N VAL A 183 -12.99 -21.42 -9.43
CA VAL A 183 -12.45 -22.76 -9.72
C VAL A 183 -12.23 -22.89 -11.22
N HIS A 184 -10.99 -23.19 -11.61
CA HIS A 184 -10.58 -23.39 -12.99
C HIS A 184 -10.57 -24.87 -13.35
N ILE A 185 -11.06 -25.22 -14.54
CA ILE A 185 -10.99 -26.57 -15.10
C ILE A 185 -9.64 -26.74 -15.81
N THR A 186 -8.82 -27.71 -15.39
CA THR A 186 -7.44 -27.86 -15.87
C THR A 186 -7.36 -28.15 -17.37
N THR A 187 -8.32 -28.88 -17.94
CA THR A 187 -8.35 -29.19 -19.38
C THR A 187 -8.65 -27.97 -20.27
N GLU A 188 -9.22 -26.90 -19.70
CA GLU A 188 -9.49 -25.64 -20.40
C GLU A 188 -8.38 -24.62 -20.14
N THR A 189 -8.00 -24.45 -18.88
CA THR A 189 -6.99 -23.49 -18.42
C THR A 189 -6.00 -24.21 -17.50
N PRO A 190 -4.96 -24.91 -18.00
CA PRO A 190 -4.05 -25.67 -17.13
C PRO A 190 -3.03 -24.82 -16.38
N VAL A 191 -2.88 -23.54 -16.74
CA VAL A 191 -1.81 -22.66 -16.25
C VAL A 191 -2.38 -21.48 -15.47
N SER A 192 -1.85 -21.26 -14.27
CA SER A 192 -2.02 -20.06 -13.44
C SER A 192 -0.72 -19.25 -13.44
N THR A 193 -0.79 -17.93 -13.58
CA THR A 193 0.37 -17.02 -13.51
C THR A 193 0.03 -15.84 -12.59
N PHE A 194 0.96 -15.46 -11.71
CA PHE A 194 0.80 -14.36 -10.77
C PHE A 194 2.16 -13.71 -10.44
N SER A 195 2.13 -12.45 -10.00
CA SER A 195 3.32 -11.73 -9.52
C SER A 195 3.71 -12.17 -8.11
N ILE A 196 5.00 -12.03 -7.75
CA ILE A 196 5.47 -12.37 -6.40
C ILE A 196 5.11 -11.32 -5.35
N ASP A 197 4.74 -10.11 -5.79
CA ASP A 197 4.44 -8.96 -4.95
C ASP A 197 3.41 -9.29 -3.85
N THR A 198 3.84 -9.21 -2.59
CA THR A 198 3.02 -9.48 -1.40
C THR A 198 3.19 -8.38 -0.36
N ASP A 199 2.16 -7.56 -0.20
CA ASP A 199 2.01 -6.66 0.94
C ASP A 199 1.57 -7.42 2.20
N THR A 200 1.54 -6.71 3.32
CA THR A 200 1.04 -7.24 4.60
C THR A 200 0.04 -6.29 5.29
N ALA A 201 -0.45 -5.29 4.56
CA ALA A 201 -1.30 -4.20 5.02
C ALA A 201 -2.66 -4.66 5.53
N SER A 202 -3.30 -5.58 4.80
CA SER A 202 -4.59 -6.17 5.13
C SER A 202 -4.57 -6.85 6.50
N TYR A 203 -3.49 -7.56 6.85
CA TYR A 203 -3.39 -8.21 8.16
C TYR A 203 -3.29 -7.18 9.29
N ALA A 204 -2.52 -6.09 9.11
CA ALA A 204 -2.46 -5.01 10.09
C ALA A 204 -3.85 -4.38 10.28
N LEU A 205 -4.58 -4.09 9.20
CA LEU A 205 -5.94 -3.54 9.26
C LEU A 205 -6.96 -4.50 9.89
N LEU A 206 -6.86 -5.81 9.62
CA LEU A 206 -7.65 -6.86 10.27
C LEU A 206 -7.36 -6.91 11.78
N ARG A 207 -6.08 -6.99 12.16
CA ARG A 207 -5.62 -7.01 13.56
C ARG A 207 -6.14 -5.78 14.31
N GLN A 208 -5.96 -4.61 13.72
CA GLN A 208 -6.38 -3.32 14.27
C GLN A 208 -7.91 -3.18 14.37
N SER A 209 -8.67 -3.71 13.40
CA SER A 209 -10.13 -3.73 13.46
C SER A 209 -10.63 -4.61 14.61
N LEU A 210 -10.18 -5.87 14.64
CA LEU A 210 -10.57 -6.85 15.66
C LEU A 210 -10.21 -6.37 17.08
N THR A 211 -8.99 -5.89 17.29
CA THR A 211 -8.55 -5.33 18.59
C THR A 211 -9.34 -4.09 19.03
N SER A 212 -9.93 -3.34 18.08
CA SER A 212 -10.88 -2.27 18.40
C SER A 212 -12.34 -2.72 18.59
N GLY A 213 -12.60 -4.03 18.66
CA GLY A 213 -13.92 -4.60 18.95
C GLY A 213 -14.90 -4.56 17.77
N ARG A 214 -14.40 -4.55 16.52
CA ARG A 214 -15.22 -4.59 15.30
C ARG A 214 -14.65 -5.58 14.29
N LEU A 215 -15.50 -6.20 13.49
CA LEU A 215 -15.05 -6.93 12.30
C LEU A 215 -14.49 -5.93 11.26
N PRO A 216 -13.43 -6.29 10.51
CA PRO A 216 -13.01 -5.51 9.34
C PRO A 216 -14.10 -5.57 8.25
N PRO A 217 -14.15 -4.60 7.32
CA PRO A 217 -14.87 -4.77 6.06
C PRO A 217 -14.37 -6.03 5.33
N VAL A 218 -15.24 -6.76 4.63
CA VAL A 218 -14.82 -7.93 3.83
C VAL A 218 -13.79 -7.52 2.76
N ASP A 219 -13.97 -6.33 2.19
CA ASP A 219 -13.08 -5.66 1.25
C ASP A 219 -11.70 -5.29 1.84
N ALA A 220 -11.53 -5.33 3.16
CA ALA A 220 -10.23 -5.10 3.80
C ALA A 220 -9.42 -6.40 3.97
N VAL A 221 -9.99 -7.56 3.63
CA VAL A 221 -9.41 -8.89 3.89
C VAL A 221 -8.84 -9.49 2.60
N ARG A 222 -7.52 -9.46 2.47
CA ARG A 222 -6.75 -10.00 1.34
C ARG A 222 -5.98 -11.23 1.84
N VAL A 223 -6.35 -12.41 1.35
CA VAL A 223 -6.01 -13.70 2.00
C VAL A 223 -4.53 -14.00 1.81
N GLU A 224 -3.97 -13.66 0.66
CA GLU A 224 -2.55 -13.72 0.33
C GLU A 224 -1.70 -12.87 1.29
N GLU A 225 -2.13 -11.65 1.61
CA GLU A 225 -1.40 -10.78 2.55
C GLU A 225 -1.46 -11.30 3.99
N MET A 226 -2.58 -11.92 4.37
CA MET A 226 -2.68 -12.59 5.67
C MET A 226 -1.73 -13.78 5.74
N ILE A 227 -1.67 -14.62 4.69
CA ILE A 227 -0.75 -15.76 4.63
C ILE A 227 0.71 -15.26 4.70
N ASN A 228 1.07 -14.25 3.91
CA ASN A 228 2.43 -13.72 3.79
C ASN A 228 2.85 -12.73 4.91
N TYR A 229 1.95 -12.43 5.85
CA TYR A 229 2.28 -11.60 7.01
C TYR A 229 3.35 -12.23 7.92
N PHE A 230 3.39 -13.56 7.99
CA PHE A 230 4.19 -14.33 8.97
C PHE A 230 5.58 -14.70 8.43
N PRO A 231 6.61 -14.72 9.29
CA PRO A 231 7.87 -15.38 8.94
C PRO A 231 7.63 -16.89 8.83
N TYR A 232 8.20 -17.52 7.80
CA TYR A 232 8.22 -18.97 7.61
C TYR A 232 9.67 -19.48 7.58
N ASP A 233 9.93 -20.65 8.16
CA ASP A 233 11.27 -21.26 8.15
C ASP A 233 11.41 -22.26 7.00
N TYR A 234 11.31 -21.74 5.78
CA TYR A 234 11.58 -22.50 4.56
C TYR A 234 13.10 -22.67 4.35
N PRO A 235 13.56 -23.80 3.79
CA PRO A 235 14.97 -24.01 3.45
C PRO A 235 15.52 -22.90 2.56
N ALA A 236 16.68 -22.35 2.93
CA ALA A 236 17.40 -21.38 2.10
C ALA A 236 18.02 -22.05 0.86
N PRO A 237 18.25 -21.31 -0.23
CA PRO A 237 18.95 -21.83 -1.41
C PRO A 237 20.40 -22.24 -1.10
N GLU A 238 20.77 -23.43 -1.55
CA GLU A 238 22.15 -23.96 -1.54
C GLU A 238 22.81 -23.92 -2.94
N GLY A 239 22.07 -23.46 -3.96
CA GLY A 239 22.43 -23.53 -5.37
C GLY A 239 22.86 -22.19 -6.00
N PRO A 240 22.96 -22.12 -7.34
CA PRO A 240 23.32 -20.88 -8.05
C PRO A 240 22.17 -19.88 -8.18
N HIS A 241 20.96 -20.25 -7.76
CA HIS A 241 19.78 -19.41 -7.81
C HIS A 241 19.54 -18.77 -6.43
N PRO A 242 19.17 -17.48 -6.36
CA PRO A 242 18.91 -16.79 -5.09
C PRO A 242 17.58 -17.20 -4.43
N PHE A 243 16.89 -18.24 -4.93
CA PHE A 243 15.59 -18.71 -4.47
C PHE A 243 15.54 -20.23 -4.30
N ALA A 244 14.87 -20.69 -3.25
CA ALA A 244 14.52 -22.09 -3.03
C ALA A 244 12.99 -22.27 -2.90
N PRO A 245 12.32 -22.89 -3.88
CA PRO A 245 10.92 -23.26 -3.77
C PRO A 245 10.73 -24.62 -3.07
N THR A 246 9.91 -24.62 -2.03
CA THR A 246 9.46 -25.78 -1.26
C THR A 246 7.99 -26.05 -1.56
N ILE A 247 7.71 -27.14 -2.27
CA ILE A 247 6.36 -27.55 -2.64
C ILE A 247 5.92 -28.72 -1.78
N SER A 248 4.76 -28.63 -1.13
CA SER A 248 4.16 -29.72 -0.35
C SER A 248 2.69 -29.89 -0.73
N VAL A 249 2.28 -31.14 -1.00
CA VAL A 249 0.90 -31.50 -1.31
C VAL A 249 0.31 -32.35 -0.19
N PHE A 250 -0.90 -32.06 0.28
CA PHE A 250 -1.59 -32.78 1.36
C PHE A 250 -3.11 -32.61 1.25
N ASP A 251 -3.90 -33.39 1.98
CA ASP A 251 -5.36 -33.32 1.92
C ASP A 251 -5.90 -31.98 2.47
N THR A 252 -6.91 -31.42 1.80
CA THR A 252 -7.55 -30.16 2.23
C THR A 252 -8.33 -30.35 3.53
N PRO A 253 -8.17 -29.47 4.53
CA PRO A 253 -8.80 -29.69 5.84
C PRO A 253 -10.28 -29.32 5.88
N TRP A 254 -10.78 -28.51 4.92
CA TRP A 254 -12.20 -28.10 4.83
C TRP A 254 -13.04 -28.91 3.82
N ASN A 255 -12.44 -29.39 2.72
CA ASN A 255 -13.11 -30.17 1.67
C ASN A 255 -12.48 -31.56 1.54
N ALA A 256 -13.22 -32.60 1.93
CA ALA A 256 -12.77 -33.98 1.73
C ALA A 256 -12.62 -34.28 0.22
N GLY A 257 -11.54 -34.94 -0.18
CA GLY A 257 -11.29 -35.29 -1.58
C GLY A 257 -10.76 -34.16 -2.47
N THR A 258 -10.50 -32.97 -1.92
CA THR A 258 -9.58 -31.99 -2.54
C THR A 258 -8.25 -32.01 -1.79
N GLN A 259 -7.22 -31.43 -2.40
CA GLN A 259 -5.86 -31.36 -1.85
C GLN A 259 -5.35 -29.93 -1.89
N ILE A 260 -4.48 -29.58 -0.94
CA ILE A 260 -3.73 -28.34 -0.94
C ILE A 260 -2.38 -28.58 -1.62
N VAL A 261 -2.03 -27.74 -2.59
CA VAL A 261 -0.65 -27.54 -3.06
C VAL A 261 -0.15 -26.24 -2.44
N HIS A 262 0.72 -26.38 -1.44
CA HIS A 262 1.39 -25.25 -0.79
C HIS A 262 2.78 -25.06 -1.41
N ILE A 263 3.08 -23.82 -1.80
CA ILE A 263 4.34 -23.40 -2.41
C ILE A 263 4.93 -22.29 -1.53
N GLY A 264 5.99 -22.61 -0.79
CA GLY A 264 6.81 -21.63 -0.08
C GLY A 264 8.08 -21.33 -0.86
N ILE A 265 8.47 -20.07 -0.98
CA ILE A 265 9.69 -19.62 -1.66
C ILE A 265 10.55 -18.87 -0.64
N GLN A 266 11.80 -19.29 -0.47
CA GLN A 266 12.78 -18.60 0.37
C GLN A 266 13.82 -17.89 -0.49
N GLY A 267 13.97 -16.57 -0.29
CA GLY A 267 15.13 -15.83 -0.78
C GLY A 267 16.40 -16.14 -0.02
N GLU A 268 17.56 -16.06 -0.67
CA GLU A 268 18.86 -16.21 -0.01
C GLU A 268 19.02 -15.26 1.18
N ARG A 269 19.68 -15.74 2.23
CA ARG A 269 19.99 -14.96 3.45
C ARG A 269 21.49 -14.64 3.43
N PRO A 270 21.95 -13.58 2.71
CA PRO A 270 23.36 -13.20 2.67
C PRO A 270 23.87 -12.93 4.09
N ALA A 271 25.16 -13.18 4.33
CA ALA A 271 25.76 -12.94 5.63
C ALA A 271 25.65 -11.44 5.98
N VAL A 272 25.09 -11.14 7.16
CA VAL A 272 24.83 -9.76 7.62
C VAL A 272 26.09 -8.88 7.57
N GLN A 273 27.28 -9.47 7.62
CA GLN A 273 28.57 -8.78 7.61
C GLN A 273 29.01 -8.29 6.22
N ASP A 274 28.47 -8.83 5.12
CA ASP A 274 28.93 -8.53 3.75
C ASP A 274 28.09 -7.42 3.06
N ARG A 275 27.21 -6.74 3.80
CA ARG A 275 26.36 -5.66 3.26
C ARG A 275 27.12 -4.33 3.13
N PRO A 276 26.82 -3.50 2.10
CA PRO A 276 27.27 -2.11 2.06
C PRO A 276 26.79 -1.27 3.27
N PRO A 277 27.47 -0.14 3.56
CA PRO A 277 26.96 0.86 4.49
C PRO A 277 25.59 1.39 4.08
N LEU A 278 24.73 1.66 5.07
CA LEU A 278 23.39 2.21 4.86
C LEU A 278 23.36 3.71 5.12
N ASN A 279 22.99 4.48 4.11
CA ASN A 279 22.74 5.91 4.23
C ASN A 279 21.22 6.15 4.35
N LEU A 280 20.73 6.36 5.57
CA LEU A 280 19.30 6.41 5.88
C LEU A 280 18.83 7.84 6.14
N VAL A 281 17.82 8.29 5.39
CA VAL A 281 17.14 9.57 5.62
C VAL A 281 15.73 9.32 6.14
N PHE A 282 15.50 9.56 7.42
CA PHE A 282 14.17 9.48 8.01
C PHE A 282 13.40 10.75 7.66
N LEU A 283 12.41 10.64 6.77
CA LEU A 283 11.50 11.70 6.40
C LEU A 283 10.23 11.59 7.24
N ILE A 284 10.16 12.38 8.31
CA ILE A 284 9.15 12.23 9.37
C ILE A 284 8.05 13.29 9.25
N ASP A 285 6.82 12.82 9.14
CA ASP A 285 5.63 13.64 9.30
C ASP A 285 5.52 14.14 10.75
N THR A 286 5.44 15.46 10.89
CA THR A 286 5.31 16.16 12.17
C THR A 286 4.05 17.01 12.22
N SER A 287 3.09 16.79 11.33
CA SER A 287 1.78 17.46 11.35
C SER A 287 1.00 17.19 12.65
N GLY A 288 -0.03 18.00 12.92
CA GLY A 288 -0.83 17.88 14.15
C GLY A 288 -1.52 16.51 14.32
N SER A 289 -1.88 15.83 13.22
CA SER A 289 -2.55 14.53 13.26
C SER A 289 -1.66 13.40 13.78
N MET A 290 -0.33 13.60 13.81
CA MET A 290 0.67 12.67 14.31
C MET A 290 0.81 12.64 15.84
N GLU A 291 0.07 13.45 16.60
CA GLU A 291 0.16 13.54 18.08
C GLU A 291 -0.27 12.25 18.82
N ALA A 292 -1.17 11.45 18.23
CA ALA A 292 -1.75 10.27 18.87
C ALA A 292 -0.70 9.22 19.29
N ALA A 293 -0.94 8.50 20.39
CA ALA A 293 0.03 7.56 20.98
C ALA A 293 0.53 6.45 20.03
N ASN A 294 -0.29 6.05 19.06
CA ASN A 294 0.04 5.07 18.01
C ASN A 294 0.61 5.71 16.72
N LYS A 295 1.04 6.98 16.79
CA LYS A 295 1.66 7.73 15.69
C LYS A 295 3.07 8.17 16.03
N LEU A 296 3.38 9.47 16.13
CA LEU A 296 4.74 9.97 16.40
C LEU A 296 5.40 9.39 17.67
N PRO A 297 4.68 9.11 18.79
CA PRO A 297 5.26 8.43 19.94
C PRO A 297 5.62 6.96 19.67
N LEU A 298 4.86 6.27 18.80
CA LEU A 298 5.17 4.90 18.35
C LEU A 298 6.35 4.93 17.37
N LEU A 299 6.34 5.82 16.37
CA LEU A 299 7.44 6.04 15.42
C LEU A 299 8.80 6.21 16.11
N ARG A 300 8.88 7.04 17.16
CA ARG A 300 10.11 7.19 17.96
C ARG A 300 10.59 5.89 18.60
N GLN A 301 9.67 5.02 19.02
CA GLN A 301 10.01 3.70 19.56
C GLN A 301 10.42 2.74 18.44
N SER A 302 9.74 2.79 17.30
CA SER A 302 10.03 2.00 16.10
C SER A 302 11.43 2.26 15.55
N PHE A 303 11.82 3.52 15.35
CA PHE A 303 13.19 3.86 14.93
C PHE A 303 14.23 3.58 16.01
N ARG A 304 13.87 3.60 17.30
CA ARG A 304 14.77 3.16 18.38
C ARG A 304 15.11 1.67 18.32
N LEU A 305 14.16 0.82 17.90
CA LEU A 305 14.43 -0.58 17.60
C LEU A 305 15.34 -0.68 16.38
N MET A 306 14.99 -0.05 15.26
CA MET A 306 15.80 -0.07 14.04
C MET A 306 17.27 0.33 14.27
N LEU A 307 17.53 1.31 15.13
CA LEU A 307 18.89 1.76 15.48
C LEU A 307 19.76 0.70 16.18
N SER A 308 19.22 -0.43 16.68
CA SER A 308 20.07 -1.54 17.18
C SER A 308 20.73 -2.34 16.05
N GLU A 309 20.11 -2.40 14.87
CA GLU A 309 20.53 -3.22 13.73
C GLU A 309 21.53 -2.51 12.80
N LEU A 310 21.72 -1.21 13.01
CA LEU A 310 22.69 -0.43 12.25
C LEU A 310 24.13 -0.69 12.70
N HIS A 311 25.01 -0.79 11.71
CA HIS A 311 26.43 -1.03 11.83
C HIS A 311 27.21 0.26 12.10
N ALA A 312 28.51 0.15 12.35
CA ALA A 312 29.35 1.30 12.67
C ALA A 312 29.49 2.31 11.52
N ASP A 313 29.48 1.80 10.29
CA ASP A 313 29.67 2.56 9.05
C ASP A 313 28.36 3.17 8.51
N ASP A 314 27.21 2.79 9.06
CA ASP A 314 25.90 3.34 8.66
C ASP A 314 25.72 4.79 9.13
N GLN A 315 24.92 5.56 8.39
CA GLN A 315 24.56 6.94 8.74
C GLN A 315 23.04 7.16 8.76
N VAL A 316 22.61 8.06 9.64
CA VAL A 316 21.23 8.50 9.80
C VAL A 316 21.17 10.01 9.70
N ALA A 317 20.22 10.52 8.91
CA ALA A 317 19.77 11.89 8.92
C ALA A 317 18.25 11.95 9.15
N ILE A 318 17.74 13.08 9.65
CA ILE A 318 16.30 13.27 9.91
C ILE A 318 15.85 14.56 9.24
N VAL A 319 14.88 14.44 8.34
CA VAL A 319 14.12 15.55 7.75
C VAL A 319 12.72 15.49 8.32
N THR A 320 12.25 16.57 8.94
CA THR A 320 10.86 16.70 9.36
C THR A 320 10.09 17.50 8.32
N TYR A 321 8.82 17.15 8.11
CA TYR A 321 7.90 17.98 7.34
C TYR A 321 6.59 18.21 8.11
N ALA A 322 6.10 19.43 7.97
CA ALA A 322 4.78 19.90 8.38
C ALA A 322 4.45 21.09 7.47
N GLY A 323 4.21 22.30 8.01
CA GLY A 323 4.03 23.51 7.19
C GLY A 323 5.27 23.90 6.36
N SER A 324 6.45 23.43 6.78
CA SER A 324 7.73 23.54 6.07
C SER A 324 8.55 22.27 6.27
N SER A 325 9.51 22.01 5.39
CA SER A 325 10.53 20.98 5.58
C SER A 325 11.73 21.53 6.34
N THR A 326 12.39 20.71 7.17
CA THR A 326 13.57 21.11 7.96
C THR A 326 14.45 19.90 8.25
N VAL A 327 15.77 20.06 8.15
CA VAL A 327 16.74 19.05 8.60
C VAL A 327 16.84 19.12 10.12
N ALA A 328 16.19 18.19 10.82
CA ALA A 328 16.21 18.07 12.27
C ALA A 328 17.48 17.37 12.79
N LEU A 329 18.10 16.53 11.96
CA LEU A 329 19.40 15.91 12.22
C LEU A 329 20.20 15.84 10.90
N PRO A 330 21.40 16.46 10.80
CA PRO A 330 22.30 16.28 9.67
C PRO A 330 22.88 14.86 9.65
N PRO A 331 23.55 14.41 8.56
CA PRO A 331 24.15 13.08 8.47
C PRO A 331 25.04 12.77 9.68
N THR A 332 24.66 11.74 10.44
CA THR A 332 25.24 11.37 11.73
C THR A 332 25.48 9.85 11.73
N SER A 333 26.67 9.40 12.14
CA SER A 333 26.95 7.95 12.25
C SER A 333 25.95 7.28 13.19
N ALA A 334 25.45 6.11 12.79
CA ALA A 334 24.55 5.29 13.59
C ALA A 334 25.13 4.90 14.98
N THR A 335 26.46 4.99 15.15
CA THR A 335 27.12 4.81 16.44
C THR A 335 26.82 5.92 17.45
N ASP A 336 26.57 7.15 17.00
CA ASP A 336 26.13 8.25 17.87
C ASP A 336 24.62 8.17 18.15
N ARG A 337 24.25 7.05 18.77
CA ARG A 337 22.90 6.80 19.27
C ARG A 337 22.44 7.87 20.26
N THR A 338 23.34 8.64 20.89
CA THR A 338 22.96 9.71 21.83
C THR A 338 22.35 10.88 21.08
N THR A 339 23.04 11.39 20.07
CA THR A 339 22.57 12.51 19.24
C THR A 339 21.32 12.13 18.45
N ILE A 340 21.28 10.95 17.84
CA ILE A 340 20.09 10.48 17.09
C ILE A 340 18.88 10.35 18.03
N ASN A 341 19.04 9.76 19.22
CA ASN A 341 17.92 9.63 20.17
C ASN A 341 17.44 10.95 20.75
N ALA A 342 18.34 11.93 20.90
CA ALA A 342 17.98 13.29 21.31
C ALA A 342 17.14 13.97 20.21
N ALA A 343 17.54 13.87 18.94
CA ALA A 343 16.77 14.42 17.82
C ALA A 343 15.39 13.77 17.70
N LEU A 344 15.29 12.44 17.72
CA LEU A 344 13.99 11.72 17.76
C LEU A 344 13.16 12.10 19.00
N GLY A 345 13.80 12.32 20.14
CA GLY A 345 13.15 12.76 21.38
C GLY A 345 12.58 14.18 21.29
N ALA A 346 13.25 15.08 20.57
CA ALA A 346 12.89 16.49 20.43
C ALA A 346 11.76 16.78 19.43
N LEU A 347 11.37 15.79 18.60
CA LEU A 347 10.25 15.94 17.67
C LEU A 347 8.96 16.33 18.40
N THR A 348 8.09 17.12 17.76
CA THR A 348 6.75 17.49 18.26
C THR A 348 5.76 17.54 17.10
N ALA A 349 4.53 17.10 17.33
CA ALA A 349 3.46 17.22 16.35
C ALA A 349 2.88 18.65 16.32
N GLY A 350 2.61 19.19 15.15
CA GLY A 350 1.99 20.51 14.97
C GLY A 350 2.07 21.06 13.54
N GLY A 351 1.10 21.90 13.18
CA GLY A 351 1.03 22.54 11.86
C GLY A 351 0.27 21.71 10.80
N SER A 352 0.17 22.29 9.60
CA SER A 352 -0.35 21.65 8.39
C SER A 352 0.68 20.71 7.76
N THR A 353 0.37 20.10 6.63
CA THR A 353 1.26 19.16 5.92
C THR A 353 1.77 19.75 4.59
N ASN A 354 3.01 19.44 4.21
CA ASN A 354 3.65 19.78 2.93
C ASN A 354 4.61 18.64 2.54
N GLY A 355 4.06 17.55 1.98
CA GLY A 355 4.81 16.32 1.70
C GLY A 355 5.89 16.50 0.63
N ALA A 356 5.57 17.23 -0.44
CA ALA A 356 6.44 17.39 -1.62
C ALA A 356 7.81 18.01 -1.27
N GLY A 357 7.81 19.16 -0.59
CA GLY A 357 9.04 19.84 -0.19
C GLY A 357 9.82 19.13 0.92
N GLY A 358 9.17 18.21 1.66
CA GLY A 358 9.85 17.27 2.55
C GLY A 358 10.63 16.21 1.78
N LEU A 359 10.00 15.63 0.76
CA LEU A 359 10.59 14.57 -0.06
C LEU A 359 11.76 15.07 -0.91
N GLU A 360 11.62 16.20 -1.60
CA GLU A 360 12.74 16.81 -2.35
C GLU A 360 13.95 17.07 -1.45
N GLN A 361 13.73 17.59 -0.24
CA GLN A 361 14.78 17.86 0.74
C GLN A 361 15.42 16.57 1.30
N ALA A 362 14.65 15.49 1.43
CA ALA A 362 15.15 14.19 1.87
C ALA A 362 16.00 13.52 0.78
N TYR A 363 15.58 13.53 -0.48
CA TYR A 363 16.40 13.03 -1.59
C TYR A 363 17.67 13.84 -1.78
N ALA A 364 17.59 15.17 -1.74
CA ALA A 364 18.78 16.03 -1.86
C ALA A 364 19.78 15.82 -0.71
N LEU A 365 19.33 15.35 0.46
CA LEU A 365 20.19 14.99 1.58
C LEU A 365 20.75 13.57 1.44
N ALA A 366 19.94 12.62 0.96
CA ALA A 366 20.40 11.27 0.65
C ALA A 366 21.51 11.29 -0.41
N GLU A 367 21.36 12.06 -1.49
CA GLU A 367 22.37 12.26 -2.53
C GLU A 367 23.67 12.92 -2.02
N GLN A 368 23.64 13.62 -0.88
CA GLN A 368 24.84 14.14 -0.22
C GLN A 368 25.52 13.12 0.71
N MET A 369 24.79 12.08 1.12
CA MET A 369 25.30 10.98 1.94
C MET A 369 25.91 9.87 1.08
N THR A 370 25.32 9.59 -0.08
CA THR A 370 25.76 8.53 -1.01
C THR A 370 27.13 8.80 -1.62
N GLN A 371 28.05 7.85 -1.50
CA GLN A 371 29.27 7.75 -2.32
C GLN A 371 29.13 6.69 -3.43
N ASP A 372 30.04 6.67 -4.40
CA ASP A 372 30.03 5.69 -5.50
C ASP A 372 30.02 4.25 -4.97
N GLY A 373 28.92 3.52 -5.21
CA GLY A 373 28.71 2.14 -4.76
C GLY A 373 28.05 1.99 -3.39
N GLU A 374 27.73 3.08 -2.69
CA GLU A 374 26.87 3.06 -1.51
C GLU A 374 25.38 3.13 -1.89
N VAL A 375 24.51 2.66 -1.00
CA VAL A 375 23.06 2.72 -1.18
C VAL A 375 22.48 3.70 -0.16
N ALA A 376 21.68 4.66 -0.64
CA ALA A 376 20.86 5.49 0.23
C ALA A 376 19.38 5.10 0.15
N ARG A 377 18.66 5.30 1.25
CA ARG A 377 17.22 5.07 1.32
C ARG A 377 16.53 6.15 2.15
N VAL A 378 15.52 6.76 1.54
CA VAL A 378 14.56 7.61 2.23
C VAL A 378 13.50 6.72 2.87
N MET A 379 13.22 6.93 4.16
CA MET A 379 12.13 6.26 4.87
C MET A 379 11.08 7.32 5.24
N LEU A 380 10.03 7.39 4.43
CA LEU A 380 8.89 8.28 4.64
C LEU A 380 8.01 7.70 5.75
N ALA A 381 7.81 8.42 6.85
CA ALA A 381 7.00 7.98 7.98
C ALA A 381 5.86 8.98 8.23
N THR A 382 4.61 8.56 7.97
CA THR A 382 3.41 9.42 7.92
C THR A 382 2.17 8.70 8.46
N ASP A 383 1.07 9.42 8.68
CA ASP A 383 -0.26 8.85 8.98
C ASP A 383 -1.23 8.83 7.79
N GLY A 384 -0.74 9.11 6.59
CA GLY A 384 -1.42 8.88 5.31
C GLY A 384 -1.77 10.14 4.50
N ASP A 385 -1.62 11.34 5.08
CA ASP A 385 -1.95 12.60 4.40
C ASP A 385 -0.77 13.21 3.60
N PHE A 386 -0.08 12.37 2.81
CA PHE A 386 1.03 12.84 1.97
C PHE A 386 0.59 13.74 0.80
N ASN A 387 -0.71 13.77 0.49
CA ASN A 387 -1.29 14.52 -0.64
C ASN A 387 -1.19 16.04 -0.50
N VAL A 388 -1.04 16.57 0.71
CA VAL A 388 -1.01 18.03 0.92
C VAL A 388 0.28 18.61 0.33
N GLY A 389 0.13 19.26 -0.83
CA GLY A 389 1.22 19.89 -1.59
C GLY A 389 1.48 19.26 -2.97
N LEU A 390 0.93 18.08 -3.26
CA LEU A 390 1.14 17.37 -4.54
C LEU A 390 0.07 17.72 -5.57
N SER A 391 0.45 18.43 -6.63
CA SER A 391 -0.45 18.83 -7.73
C SER A 391 -0.44 17.87 -8.93
N ASP A 392 0.52 16.94 -9.01
CA ASP A 392 0.60 15.87 -10.03
C ASP A 392 1.16 14.56 -9.43
N PRO A 393 0.30 13.60 -9.03
CA PRO A 393 0.74 12.30 -8.52
C PRO A 393 1.67 11.54 -9.49
N ARG A 394 1.43 11.64 -10.80
CA ARG A 394 2.29 11.00 -11.81
C ARG A 394 3.62 11.72 -11.99
N GLY A 395 3.68 13.00 -11.63
CA GLY A 395 4.93 13.76 -11.54
C GLY A 395 5.81 13.23 -10.42
N LEU A 396 5.19 12.94 -9.26
CA LEU A 396 5.84 12.33 -8.11
C LEU A 396 6.30 10.90 -8.38
N GLU A 397 5.47 10.05 -8.99
CA GLU A 397 5.84 8.69 -9.40
C GLU A 397 7.12 8.70 -10.26
N ARG A 398 7.16 9.56 -11.29
CA ARG A 398 8.35 9.73 -12.14
C ARG A 398 9.56 10.25 -11.36
N PHE A 399 9.38 11.25 -10.50
CA PHE A 399 10.47 11.78 -9.68
C PHE A 399 11.10 10.70 -8.78
N ILE A 400 10.27 9.84 -8.18
CA ILE A 400 10.75 8.72 -7.35
C ILE A 400 11.48 7.69 -8.22
N ALA A 401 10.95 7.32 -9.39
CA ALA A 401 11.62 6.41 -10.33
C ALA A 401 12.96 6.98 -10.85
N ASP A 402 13.00 8.26 -11.21
CA ASP A 402 14.22 8.96 -11.63
C ASP A 402 15.28 8.96 -10.51
N LYS A 403 14.87 9.09 -9.23
CA LYS A 403 15.77 9.04 -8.06
C LYS A 403 16.19 7.64 -7.66
N ARG A 404 15.33 6.64 -7.87
CA ARG A 404 15.72 5.23 -7.74
C ARG A 404 16.85 4.91 -8.71
N ASP A 405 16.77 5.40 -9.95
CA ASP A 405 17.79 5.19 -10.98
C ASP A 405 19.12 5.90 -10.65
N THR A 406 19.15 6.84 -9.68
CA THR A 406 20.39 7.40 -9.09
C THR A 406 20.90 6.66 -7.85
N GLY A 407 20.28 5.52 -7.47
CA GLY A 407 20.68 4.72 -6.30
C GLY A 407 20.05 5.14 -4.97
N VAL A 408 18.99 5.97 -5.00
CA VAL A 408 18.26 6.39 -3.79
C VAL A 408 16.85 5.78 -3.76
N TYR A 409 16.67 4.78 -2.90
CA TYR A 409 15.40 4.07 -2.75
C TYR A 409 14.42 4.77 -1.80
N LEU A 410 13.13 4.44 -1.89
CA LEU A 410 12.08 4.94 -0.99
C LEU A 410 11.28 3.79 -0.36
N SER A 411 11.20 3.78 0.97
CA SER A 411 10.26 2.94 1.72
C SER A 411 9.27 3.81 2.49
N VAL A 412 8.04 3.34 2.65
CA VAL A 412 6.93 4.13 3.23
C VAL A 412 6.33 3.43 4.43
N LEU A 413 6.28 4.13 5.56
CA LEU A 413 5.83 3.64 6.86
C LEU A 413 4.58 4.42 7.29
N GLY A 414 3.42 3.76 7.25
CA GLY A 414 2.15 4.30 7.74
C GLY A 414 1.99 4.08 9.24
N PHE A 415 1.57 5.11 9.97
CA PHE A 415 1.32 5.04 11.41
C PHE A 415 -0.13 5.47 11.76
N GLY A 416 -0.83 4.65 12.55
CA GLY A 416 -2.14 5.01 13.11
C GLY A 416 -3.37 4.64 12.26
N ARG A 417 -4.30 5.59 12.07
CA ARG A 417 -5.64 5.41 11.46
C ARG A 417 -6.08 6.64 10.67
N GLY A 418 -6.95 6.42 9.69
CA GLY A 418 -8.00 7.37 9.30
C GLY A 418 -7.97 7.84 7.84
N ASN A 419 -6.77 8.10 7.32
CA ASN A 419 -6.52 8.60 5.95
C ASN A 419 -5.40 7.81 5.25
N LEU A 420 -5.22 6.54 5.61
CA LEU A 420 -4.19 5.69 5.00
C LEU A 420 -4.61 5.33 3.58
N GLN A 421 -4.04 6.05 2.61
CA GLN A 421 -4.26 5.84 1.19
C GLN A 421 -3.37 4.69 0.72
N ASP A 422 -3.86 3.46 0.93
CA ASP A 422 -3.09 2.23 0.74
C ASP A 422 -2.43 2.15 -0.65
N ALA A 423 -3.26 2.32 -1.69
CA ALA A 423 -2.81 2.38 -3.07
C ALA A 423 -1.74 3.46 -3.32
N THR A 424 -1.80 4.62 -2.66
CA THR A 424 -0.78 5.67 -2.81
C THR A 424 0.52 5.26 -2.13
N MET A 425 0.49 4.81 -0.87
CA MET A 425 1.71 4.38 -0.16
C MET A 425 2.42 3.24 -0.90
N GLN A 426 1.66 2.25 -1.38
CA GLN A 426 2.15 1.14 -2.19
C GLN A 426 2.77 1.65 -3.50
N THR A 427 2.07 2.50 -4.24
CA THR A 427 2.57 3.07 -5.51
C THR A 427 3.89 3.82 -5.31
N LEU A 428 4.02 4.61 -4.24
CA LEU A 428 5.26 5.36 -3.96
C LEU A 428 6.43 4.43 -3.58
N ALA A 429 6.16 3.39 -2.80
CA ALA A 429 7.16 2.40 -2.42
C ALA A 429 7.65 1.56 -3.63
N GLN A 430 6.70 1.07 -4.45
CA GLN A 430 6.99 0.32 -5.67
C GLN A 430 7.82 1.14 -6.68
N ASN A 431 7.41 2.38 -6.99
CA ASN A 431 8.22 3.25 -7.89
C ASN A 431 9.61 3.55 -7.33
N GLY A 432 9.80 3.45 -6.01
CA GLY A 432 11.06 3.70 -5.31
C GLY A 432 11.87 2.46 -4.97
N ASN A 433 11.49 1.27 -5.48
CA ASN A 433 12.06 -0.05 -5.16
C ASN A 433 12.31 -0.23 -3.64
N GLY A 434 11.27 0.04 -2.86
CA GLY A 434 11.21 -0.23 -1.42
C GLY A 434 9.83 -0.70 -0.99
N THR A 435 9.65 -0.85 0.31
CA THR A 435 8.46 -1.51 0.89
C THR A 435 7.49 -0.51 1.51
N ALA A 436 6.19 -0.80 1.42
CA ALA A 436 5.16 -0.16 2.24
C ALA A 436 4.88 -1.02 3.49
N ALA A 437 4.83 -0.41 4.67
CA ALA A 437 4.51 -1.11 5.93
C ALA A 437 3.63 -0.25 6.84
N TYR A 438 2.71 -0.89 7.59
CA TYR A 438 1.77 -0.22 8.50
C TYR A 438 2.08 -0.56 9.94
N ILE A 439 2.60 0.41 10.69
CA ILE A 439 3.05 0.24 12.07
C ILE A 439 2.02 0.85 13.02
N ASP A 440 1.19 0.00 13.62
CA ASP A 440 0.20 0.35 14.64
C ASP A 440 0.56 -0.17 16.05
N THR A 441 1.56 -1.06 16.15
CA THR A 441 2.08 -1.62 17.40
C THR A 441 3.60 -1.74 17.38
N LEU A 442 4.22 -1.87 18.56
CA LEU A 442 5.67 -2.06 18.66
C LEU A 442 6.14 -3.43 18.15
N SER A 443 5.28 -4.46 18.21
CA SER A 443 5.55 -5.77 17.61
C SER A 443 5.58 -5.71 16.08
N GLU A 444 4.70 -4.92 15.47
CA GLU A 444 4.76 -4.68 14.03
C GLU A 444 6.02 -3.89 13.63
N ALA A 445 6.43 -2.91 14.46
CA ALA A 445 7.69 -2.19 14.27
C ALA A 445 8.91 -3.11 14.34
N GLN A 446 8.94 -4.05 15.29
CA GLN A 446 9.96 -5.10 15.38
C GLN A 446 10.00 -5.94 14.10
N LYS A 447 8.83 -6.41 13.62
CA LYS A 447 8.74 -7.20 12.39
C LYS A 447 9.29 -6.42 11.18
N ALA A 448 8.77 -5.24 10.92
CA ALA A 448 9.04 -4.47 9.71
C ALA A 448 10.43 -3.80 9.70
N LEU A 449 10.95 -3.36 10.85
CA LEU A 449 12.18 -2.55 10.94
C LEU A 449 13.37 -3.27 11.57
N VAL A 450 13.20 -4.50 12.04
CA VAL A 450 14.30 -5.34 12.55
C VAL A 450 14.27 -6.69 11.84
N ASP A 451 13.23 -7.50 12.05
CA ASP A 451 13.20 -8.89 11.59
C ASP A 451 13.22 -9.02 10.05
N GLN A 452 12.56 -8.09 9.34
CA GLN A 452 12.47 -8.04 7.88
C GLN A 452 13.35 -6.96 7.23
N LEU A 453 14.16 -6.24 8.02
CA LEU A 453 14.92 -5.08 7.56
C LEU A 453 15.83 -5.41 6.37
N SER A 454 16.60 -6.49 6.45
CA SER A 454 17.52 -6.91 5.36
C SER A 454 16.81 -7.11 4.03
N GLY A 455 15.60 -7.68 4.02
CA GLY A 455 14.82 -7.92 2.81
C GLY A 455 14.28 -6.63 2.19
N ALA A 456 13.81 -5.70 3.02
CA ALA A 456 13.38 -4.37 2.56
C ALA A 456 14.55 -3.50 2.04
N LEU A 457 15.79 -3.82 2.43
CA LEU A 457 16.97 -3.04 2.06
C LEU A 457 17.68 -3.51 0.79
N PHE A 458 17.74 -4.83 0.55
CA PHE A 458 18.56 -5.45 -0.50
C PHE A 458 17.72 -6.38 -1.39
N PRO A 459 17.31 -5.95 -2.60
CA PRO A 459 16.68 -6.83 -3.58
C PRO A 459 17.69 -7.85 -4.11
N ILE A 460 17.29 -9.13 -4.19
CA ILE A 460 18.10 -10.24 -4.71
C ILE A 460 17.59 -10.75 -6.07
N ALA A 461 16.36 -10.37 -6.47
CA ALA A 461 15.96 -10.30 -7.87
C ALA A 461 14.83 -9.29 -8.08
N ASN A 462 14.70 -8.89 -9.34
CA ASN A 462 13.64 -8.03 -9.86
C ASN A 462 12.73 -8.84 -10.78
N ASP A 463 11.51 -8.33 -11.02
CA ASP A 463 10.54 -8.87 -11.97
C ASP A 463 10.30 -10.40 -11.81
N VAL A 464 9.94 -10.80 -10.58
CA VAL A 464 9.79 -12.20 -10.24
C VAL A 464 8.37 -12.68 -10.52
N LYS A 465 8.24 -13.55 -11.53
CA LYS A 465 6.97 -14.11 -12.01
C LYS A 465 6.85 -15.58 -11.58
N ILE A 466 5.71 -15.93 -10.99
CA ILE A 466 5.36 -17.31 -10.65
C ILE A 466 4.35 -17.84 -11.66
N GLN A 467 4.59 -19.04 -12.17
CA GLN A 467 3.64 -19.78 -12.99
C GLN A 467 3.54 -21.23 -12.51
N VAL A 468 2.32 -21.73 -12.37
CA VAL A 468 2.03 -23.13 -12.05
C VAL A 468 1.20 -23.71 -13.18
N GLU A 469 1.63 -24.84 -13.73
CA GLU A 469 0.87 -25.61 -14.71
C GLU A 469 0.50 -26.96 -14.09
N PHE A 470 -0.80 -27.25 -14.06
CA PHE A 470 -1.34 -28.49 -13.53
C PHE A 470 -1.50 -29.53 -14.64
N ASN A 471 -1.18 -30.78 -14.34
CA ASN A 471 -1.34 -31.89 -15.25
C ASN A 471 -2.83 -32.29 -15.32
N PRO A 472 -3.52 -32.12 -16.47
CA PRO A 472 -4.93 -32.48 -16.60
C PRO A 472 -5.20 -34.00 -16.46
N ALA A 473 -4.18 -34.86 -16.45
CA ALA A 473 -4.33 -36.29 -16.19
C ALA A 473 -4.73 -36.60 -14.75
N THR A 474 -4.24 -35.79 -13.82
CA THR A 474 -4.26 -36.05 -12.38
C THR A 474 -5.04 -34.98 -11.62
N VAL A 475 -5.07 -33.75 -12.13
CA VAL A 475 -5.80 -32.61 -11.55
C VAL A 475 -6.95 -32.21 -12.47
N ALA A 476 -8.19 -32.39 -12.03
CA ALA A 476 -9.38 -32.00 -12.79
C ALA A 476 -9.63 -30.48 -12.70
N GLU A 477 -9.44 -29.92 -11.51
CA GLU A 477 -9.75 -28.52 -11.18
C GLU A 477 -8.72 -27.95 -10.22
N TYR A 478 -8.54 -26.62 -10.23
CA TYR A 478 -7.76 -25.91 -9.21
C TYR A 478 -8.32 -24.51 -8.92
N ARG A 479 -7.92 -23.95 -7.77
CA ARG A 479 -8.22 -22.58 -7.33
C ARG A 479 -7.03 -22.02 -6.56
N LEU A 480 -6.51 -20.86 -6.96
CA LEU A 480 -5.54 -20.10 -6.16
C LEU A 480 -6.29 -19.40 -5.02
N ILE A 481 -5.80 -19.52 -3.79
CA ILE A 481 -6.43 -18.89 -2.63
C ILE A 481 -5.78 -17.53 -2.38
N GLY A 482 -6.54 -16.45 -2.62
CA GLY A 482 -6.01 -15.08 -2.66
C GLY A 482 -5.40 -14.73 -4.02
N TYR A 483 -4.51 -13.74 -4.02
CA TYR A 483 -3.77 -13.22 -5.18
C TYR A 483 -4.66 -12.71 -6.34
N GLU A 484 -5.94 -12.40 -6.10
CA GLU A 484 -6.86 -12.04 -7.20
C GLU A 484 -6.49 -10.71 -7.89
N THR A 485 -5.87 -9.79 -7.15
CA THR A 485 -5.32 -8.52 -7.65
C THR A 485 -3.94 -8.65 -8.29
N ARG A 486 -3.31 -9.84 -8.17
CA ARG A 486 -1.93 -10.17 -8.57
C ARG A 486 -1.87 -11.17 -9.72
N ALA A 487 -3.03 -11.59 -10.24
CA ALA A 487 -3.13 -12.49 -11.39
C ALA A 487 -2.60 -11.82 -12.68
N LEU A 488 -1.73 -12.52 -13.40
CA LEU A 488 -1.13 -12.08 -14.66
C LEU A 488 -1.67 -12.90 -15.83
N ALA A 489 -1.62 -12.36 -17.06
CA ALA A 489 -1.94 -13.14 -18.24
C ALA A 489 -0.85 -14.20 -18.48
N ARG A 490 -1.17 -15.28 -19.20
CA ARG A 490 -0.21 -16.37 -19.46
C ARG A 490 0.97 -15.90 -20.30
N GLU A 491 0.70 -15.00 -21.25
CA GLU A 491 1.67 -14.33 -22.09
C GLU A 491 2.63 -13.43 -21.31
N ASP A 492 2.19 -12.83 -20.20
CA ASP A 492 3.01 -11.94 -19.38
C ASP A 492 4.18 -12.68 -18.71
N PHE A 493 4.04 -13.99 -18.46
CA PHE A 493 5.12 -14.82 -17.90
C PHE A 493 6.42 -14.76 -18.70
N ASN A 494 6.36 -14.55 -20.02
CA ASN A 494 7.54 -14.45 -20.88
C ASN A 494 7.79 -13.01 -21.37
N ASN A 495 7.06 -12.04 -20.83
CA ASN A 495 7.15 -10.64 -21.23
C ASN A 495 7.98 -9.86 -20.20
N ASP A 496 9.28 -9.68 -20.49
CA ASP A 496 10.20 -8.92 -19.64
C ASP A 496 9.85 -7.41 -19.53
N ALA A 497 8.83 -6.92 -20.24
CA ALA A 497 8.31 -5.55 -20.14
C ALA A 497 7.09 -5.39 -19.21
N VAL A 498 6.54 -6.50 -18.70
CA VAL A 498 5.57 -6.48 -17.59
C VAL A 498 6.35 -6.70 -16.31
N ASP A 499 6.26 -5.78 -15.36
CA ASP A 499 6.88 -5.93 -14.05
C ASP A 499 5.97 -6.77 -13.12
N ALA A 500 6.59 -7.58 -12.27
CA ALA A 500 5.95 -8.49 -11.33
C ALA A 500 6.51 -8.38 -9.90
N GLY A 501 7.29 -7.33 -9.63
CA GLY A 501 7.81 -7.01 -8.30
C GLY A 501 9.12 -7.71 -7.97
N GLU A 502 9.77 -7.19 -6.94
CA GLU A 502 11.07 -7.62 -6.44
C GLU A 502 10.95 -8.65 -5.30
N LEU A 503 11.99 -9.47 -5.11
CA LEU A 503 12.15 -10.25 -3.88
C LEU A 503 13.44 -9.85 -3.16
N GLY A 504 13.29 -9.55 -1.87
CA GLY A 504 14.37 -9.11 -0.98
C GLY A 504 15.14 -10.23 -0.30
N ALA A 505 16.38 -9.94 0.11
CA ALA A 505 17.23 -10.82 0.90
C ALA A 505 16.48 -11.41 2.12
N GLY A 506 16.41 -12.75 2.18
CA GLY A 506 15.74 -13.49 3.25
C GLY A 506 14.21 -13.44 3.26
N HIS A 507 13.58 -12.71 2.34
CA HIS A 507 12.12 -12.63 2.25
C HIS A 507 11.51 -14.00 1.87
N THR A 508 10.27 -14.23 2.29
CA THR A 508 9.53 -15.47 2.07
C THR A 508 8.18 -15.20 1.45
N VAL A 509 7.84 -15.90 0.37
CA VAL A 509 6.52 -15.82 -0.25
C VAL A 509 5.85 -17.19 -0.28
N THR A 510 4.55 -17.20 -0.03
CA THR A 510 3.72 -18.39 0.13
C THR A 510 2.48 -18.27 -0.74
N ALA A 511 2.27 -19.27 -1.59
CA ALA A 511 1.06 -19.43 -2.39
C ALA A 511 0.39 -20.78 -2.07
N ILE A 512 -0.93 -20.80 -2.09
CA ILE A 512 -1.74 -21.97 -1.74
C ILE A 512 -2.78 -22.18 -2.83
N TYR A 513 -2.73 -23.34 -3.47
CA TYR A 513 -3.80 -23.81 -4.36
C TYR A 513 -4.63 -24.89 -3.66
N GLU A 514 -5.93 -24.83 -3.81
CA GLU A 514 -6.80 -26.00 -3.64
C GLU A 514 -6.96 -26.68 -5.00
N ILE A 515 -6.70 -27.98 -5.08
CA ILE A 515 -6.82 -28.80 -6.29
C ILE A 515 -7.81 -29.95 -6.08
N THR A 516 -8.55 -30.30 -7.14
CA THR A 516 -9.42 -31.46 -7.16
C THR A 516 -8.80 -32.55 -8.04
N PRO A 517 -8.37 -33.70 -7.48
CA PRO A 517 -7.86 -34.81 -8.27
C PRO A 517 -8.92 -35.39 -9.23
N VAL A 518 -8.48 -35.89 -10.39
CA VAL A 518 -9.36 -36.55 -11.36
C VAL A 518 -10.07 -37.74 -10.73
N GLY A 519 -11.40 -37.77 -10.84
CA GLY A 519 -12.25 -38.80 -10.25
C GLY A 519 -12.60 -38.60 -8.77
N SER A 520 -12.22 -37.46 -8.18
CA SER A 520 -12.70 -37.07 -6.85
C SER A 520 -14.23 -36.87 -6.83
N PRO A 521 -14.94 -37.27 -5.76
CA PRO A 521 -16.37 -36.99 -5.59
C PRO A 521 -16.68 -35.50 -5.36
N SER A 522 -15.64 -34.67 -5.14
CA SER A 522 -15.75 -33.24 -4.83
C SER A 522 -15.50 -32.33 -6.02
N GLN A 523 -15.45 -32.90 -7.23
CA GLN A 523 -15.40 -32.15 -8.50
C GLN A 523 -16.67 -31.31 -8.68
N LEU A 524 -16.51 -30.01 -8.94
CA LEU A 524 -17.61 -29.05 -8.99
C LEU A 524 -18.20 -28.91 -10.41
N ASN A 525 -17.40 -29.14 -11.45
CA ASN A 525 -17.79 -29.01 -12.84
C ASN A 525 -17.95 -30.38 -13.51
N ASP A 526 -19.16 -30.67 -14.01
CA ASP A 526 -19.46 -31.85 -14.81
C ASP A 526 -18.63 -31.89 -16.12
N ALA A 527 -18.18 -33.08 -16.51
CA ALA A 527 -17.51 -33.28 -17.80
C ALA A 527 -18.41 -32.90 -18.99
N LEU A 528 -17.88 -32.11 -19.94
CA LEU A 528 -18.64 -31.66 -21.11
C LEU A 528 -19.05 -32.83 -22.00
N ARG A 529 -20.37 -33.05 -22.11
CA ARG A 529 -21.02 -34.15 -22.88
C ARG A 529 -20.51 -34.36 -24.31
N TYR A 530 -19.95 -33.34 -24.95
CA TYR A 530 -19.55 -33.34 -26.36
C TYR A 530 -18.03 -33.15 -26.57
N GLN A 531 -17.25 -33.08 -25.50
CA GLN A 531 -15.79 -32.99 -25.59
C GLN A 531 -15.18 -34.39 -25.44
N PRO A 532 -14.24 -34.82 -26.30
CA PRO A 532 -13.60 -36.11 -26.16
C PRO A 532 -12.68 -36.11 -24.93
N SER A 533 -12.91 -37.06 -24.02
CA SER A 533 -11.98 -37.37 -22.93
C SER A 533 -10.88 -38.31 -23.46
N GLU A 534 -9.78 -37.73 -23.94
CA GLU A 534 -8.56 -38.50 -24.23
C GLU A 534 -7.97 -39.05 -22.93
N PRO A 535 -7.52 -40.33 -22.87
CA PRO A 535 -6.84 -40.87 -21.70
C PRO A 535 -5.44 -40.27 -21.60
N ILE A 536 -5.21 -39.46 -20.57
CA ILE A 536 -3.96 -38.72 -20.38
C ILE A 536 -2.94 -39.60 -19.62
N ASN A 537 -1.65 -39.34 -19.83
CA ASN A 537 -0.52 -40.17 -19.37
C ASN A 537 -0.60 -40.64 -17.91
N THR A 538 -0.10 -41.86 -17.67
CA THR A 538 0.11 -42.46 -16.34
C THR A 538 1.33 -41.87 -15.62
N SER A 539 1.40 -40.54 -15.53
CA SER A 539 2.37 -39.86 -14.67
C SER A 539 1.74 -39.58 -13.31
N ASP A 540 2.47 -39.85 -12.23
CA ASP A 540 2.08 -39.45 -10.88
C ASP A 540 2.29 -37.93 -10.63
N GLU A 541 2.82 -37.20 -11.63
CA GLU A 541 3.03 -35.76 -11.57
C GLU A 541 1.71 -34.98 -11.58
N LEU A 542 1.54 -34.13 -10.57
CA LEU A 542 0.36 -33.25 -10.41
C LEU A 542 0.49 -31.96 -11.21
N GLY A 543 1.72 -31.53 -11.48
CA GLY A 543 2.05 -30.33 -12.22
C GLY A 543 3.49 -29.90 -11.99
N PHE A 544 3.82 -28.69 -12.42
CA PHE A 544 5.11 -28.09 -12.19
C PHE A 544 5.02 -26.60 -11.85
N LEU A 545 5.99 -26.12 -11.10
CA LEU A 545 6.25 -24.73 -10.79
C LEU A 545 7.31 -24.19 -11.76
N ARG A 546 7.07 -22.99 -12.27
CA ARG A 546 8.05 -22.14 -12.95
C ARG A 546 8.23 -20.84 -12.18
N LEU A 547 9.47 -20.48 -11.89
CA LEU A 547 9.85 -19.19 -11.32
C LEU A 547 10.78 -18.47 -12.29
N ARG A 548 10.34 -17.34 -12.86
CA ARG A 548 11.17 -16.47 -13.70
C ARG A 548 11.58 -15.24 -12.91
N TYR A 549 12.82 -14.79 -13.04
CA TYR A 549 13.35 -13.62 -12.34
C TYR A 549 14.50 -12.96 -13.12
N LYS A 550 14.84 -11.70 -12.82
CA LYS A 550 16.05 -11.02 -13.31
C LYS A 550 16.98 -10.72 -12.13
N SER A 551 18.28 -10.96 -12.26
CA SER A 551 19.23 -10.52 -11.22
C SER A 551 19.23 -8.98 -11.13
N PRO A 552 19.56 -8.37 -9.97
CA PRO A 552 19.61 -6.92 -9.85
C PRO A 552 20.60 -6.30 -10.86
N GLY A 553 20.08 -5.46 -11.76
CA GLY A 553 20.85 -4.82 -12.84
C GLY A 553 20.88 -5.59 -14.17
N ASP A 554 20.45 -6.85 -14.20
CA ASP A 554 20.35 -7.63 -15.45
C ASP A 554 19.06 -7.30 -16.23
N THR A 555 19.14 -7.35 -17.55
CA THR A 555 17.99 -7.19 -18.45
C THR A 555 17.38 -8.52 -18.92
N GLU A 556 18.15 -9.62 -18.88
CA GLU A 556 17.70 -10.95 -19.28
C GLU A 556 17.19 -11.74 -18.06
N SER A 557 16.07 -12.46 -18.23
CA SER A 557 15.47 -13.25 -17.16
C SER A 557 15.94 -14.71 -17.15
N GLN A 558 16.17 -15.23 -15.95
CA GLN A 558 16.49 -16.63 -15.65
C GLN A 558 15.21 -17.40 -15.29
N LEU A 559 15.25 -18.74 -15.41
CA LEU A 559 14.10 -19.62 -15.18
C LEU A 559 14.50 -20.81 -14.30
N ILE A 560 13.69 -21.09 -13.27
CA ILE A 560 13.73 -22.30 -12.45
C ILE A 560 12.45 -23.09 -12.76
N GLU A 561 12.57 -24.40 -12.99
CA GLU A 561 11.45 -25.31 -13.19
C GLU A 561 11.52 -26.47 -12.19
N GLN A 562 10.42 -26.76 -11.50
CA GLN A 562 10.34 -27.83 -10.49
C GLN A 562 9.00 -28.59 -10.58
N PRO A 563 8.99 -29.88 -10.98
CA PRO A 563 7.78 -30.70 -10.96
C PRO A 563 7.39 -31.08 -9.52
N PHE A 564 6.10 -31.38 -9.31
CA PHE A 564 5.57 -31.90 -8.05
C PHE A 564 4.55 -33.02 -8.28
N SER A 565 4.54 -34.01 -7.39
CA SER A 565 3.85 -35.29 -7.63
C SER A 565 3.25 -35.90 -6.36
N THR A 566 3.97 -35.84 -5.24
CA THR A 566 3.65 -36.63 -4.06
C THR A 566 2.75 -35.91 -3.06
N VAL A 567 1.59 -36.50 -2.79
CA VAL A 567 0.80 -36.21 -1.60
C VAL A 567 1.52 -36.78 -0.37
N GLY A 568 1.69 -35.96 0.66
CA GLY A 568 2.31 -36.32 1.93
C GLY A 568 1.58 -35.68 3.11
N THR A 569 2.24 -35.67 4.27
CA THR A 569 1.75 -34.93 5.45
C THR A 569 2.19 -33.48 5.37
N ALA A 570 1.29 -32.53 5.67
CA ALA A 570 1.67 -31.12 5.82
C ALA A 570 2.78 -30.96 6.87
N GLY A 571 3.82 -30.21 6.53
CA GLY A 571 4.78 -29.69 7.52
C GLY A 571 4.15 -28.55 8.34
N THR A 572 4.76 -28.22 9.48
CA THR A 572 4.30 -27.15 10.39
C THR A 572 3.96 -25.86 9.65
N GLU A 573 4.87 -25.40 8.79
CA GLU A 573 4.74 -24.14 8.05
C GLU A 573 3.54 -24.15 7.10
N ALA A 574 3.41 -25.23 6.31
CA ALA A 574 2.31 -25.39 5.36
C ALA A 574 0.94 -25.54 6.05
N ALA A 575 0.89 -26.25 7.17
CA ALA A 575 -0.31 -26.40 7.97
C ALA A 575 -0.71 -25.09 8.67
N PHE A 576 0.26 -24.30 9.15
CA PHE A 576 0.00 -22.97 9.70
C PHE A 576 -0.52 -22.01 8.64
N ALA A 577 0.15 -21.92 7.48
CA ALA A 577 -0.28 -21.12 6.34
C ALA A 577 -1.70 -21.48 5.89
N THR A 578 -2.04 -22.78 5.89
CA THR A 578 -3.40 -23.28 5.57
C THR A 578 -4.44 -22.86 6.63
N ALA A 579 -4.07 -22.82 7.91
CA ALA A 579 -4.96 -22.30 8.96
C ALA A 579 -5.25 -20.80 8.77
N ILE A 580 -4.25 -20.01 8.39
CA ILE A 580 -4.40 -18.60 8.04
C ILE A 580 -5.27 -18.44 6.78
N ALA A 581 -5.06 -19.25 5.74
CA ALA A 581 -5.84 -19.24 4.51
C ALA A 581 -7.32 -19.59 4.74
N GLY A 582 -7.59 -20.58 5.61
CA GLY A 582 -8.94 -20.91 6.05
C GLY A 582 -9.59 -19.74 6.80
N PHE A 583 -8.88 -19.15 7.77
CA PHE A 583 -9.38 -17.98 8.51
C PHE A 583 -9.64 -16.76 7.62
N GLY A 584 -8.73 -16.44 6.69
CA GLY A 584 -8.91 -15.34 5.74
C GLY A 584 -10.11 -15.55 4.82
N GLN A 585 -10.34 -16.78 4.36
CA GLN A 585 -11.56 -17.12 3.62
C GLN A 585 -12.82 -16.96 4.49
N ILE A 586 -12.85 -17.39 5.76
CA ILE A 586 -14.01 -17.14 6.66
C ILE A 586 -14.32 -15.63 6.74
N MET A 587 -13.29 -14.80 6.83
CA MET A 587 -13.41 -13.35 6.99
C MET A 587 -13.76 -12.59 5.70
N ARG A 588 -13.51 -13.17 4.51
CA ARG A 588 -13.77 -12.56 3.19
C ARG A 588 -14.97 -13.19 2.47
N ASP A 589 -14.87 -14.49 2.17
CA ASP A 589 -15.90 -15.29 1.49
C ASP A 589 -15.75 -16.79 1.87
N PRO A 590 -16.65 -17.34 2.70
CA PRO A 590 -16.60 -18.75 3.11
C PRO A 590 -17.18 -19.74 2.08
N SER A 591 -17.58 -19.31 0.88
CA SER A 591 -18.34 -20.14 -0.09
C SER A 591 -17.69 -21.49 -0.45
N TYR A 592 -16.37 -21.60 -0.36
CA TYR A 592 -15.62 -22.83 -0.65
C TYR A 592 -15.18 -23.64 0.58
N LEU A 593 -15.53 -23.20 1.79
CA LEU A 593 -15.07 -23.78 3.06
C LEU A 593 -15.97 -24.90 3.62
N GLY A 594 -17.12 -25.17 3.01
CA GLY A 594 -18.05 -26.19 3.48
C GLY A 594 -18.53 -25.92 4.91
N ASN A 595 -18.12 -26.76 5.87
CA ASN A 595 -18.45 -26.65 7.29
C ASN A 595 -17.29 -26.14 8.16
N TRP A 596 -16.16 -25.75 7.56
CA TRP A 596 -14.97 -25.30 8.30
C TRP A 596 -15.22 -24.01 9.07
N SER A 597 -14.84 -24.02 10.35
CA SER A 597 -15.19 -22.98 11.30
C SER A 597 -13.97 -22.25 11.87
N TYR A 598 -14.23 -21.19 12.64
CA TYR A 598 -13.19 -20.53 13.43
C TYR A 598 -12.50 -21.50 14.40
N ASP A 599 -13.21 -22.45 15.01
CA ASP A 599 -12.62 -23.41 15.95
C ASP A 599 -11.62 -24.33 15.23
N ASP A 600 -11.90 -24.74 14.00
CA ASP A 600 -11.01 -25.59 13.21
C ASP A 600 -9.75 -24.82 12.77
N ALA A 601 -9.90 -23.56 12.33
CA ALA A 601 -8.79 -22.67 12.03
C ALA A 601 -7.90 -22.41 13.27
N ILE A 602 -8.54 -22.15 14.43
CA ILE A 602 -7.86 -21.98 15.72
C ILE A 602 -7.12 -23.27 16.10
N ALA A 603 -7.73 -24.44 15.95
CA ALA A 603 -7.10 -25.72 16.29
C ALA A 603 -5.87 -25.99 15.41
N LEU A 604 -5.99 -25.83 14.09
CA LEU A 604 -4.91 -26.04 13.13
C LEU A 604 -3.75 -25.06 13.35
N ALA A 605 -4.04 -23.78 13.59
CA ALA A 605 -3.03 -22.76 13.89
C ALA A 605 -2.32 -23.00 15.24
N ASN A 606 -3.03 -23.44 16.29
CA ASN A 606 -2.39 -23.77 17.57
C ASN A 606 -1.48 -25.00 17.48
N ALA A 607 -1.92 -26.04 16.75
CA ALA A 607 -1.14 -27.26 16.57
C ALA A 607 0.17 -27.01 15.79
N ASN A 608 0.16 -26.04 14.88
CA ASN A 608 1.26 -25.77 13.95
C ASN A 608 1.92 -24.41 14.17
N ARG A 609 1.83 -23.84 15.38
CA ARG A 609 2.44 -22.53 15.66
C ARG A 609 3.96 -22.51 15.37
N GLY A 610 4.66 -23.62 15.62
CA GLY A 610 6.12 -23.68 15.49
C GLY A 610 6.83 -22.76 16.50
N ASP A 611 8.05 -22.37 16.15
CA ASP A 611 8.82 -21.37 16.90
C ASP A 611 8.28 -19.97 16.59
N ASP A 612 8.02 -19.21 17.66
CA ASP A 612 7.33 -17.91 17.59
C ASP A 612 7.91 -16.96 18.66
N PRO A 613 9.19 -16.57 18.55
CA PRO A 613 9.91 -15.83 19.60
C PRO A 613 9.31 -14.46 19.91
N TYR A 614 8.70 -13.81 18.91
CA TYR A 614 8.06 -12.50 19.03
C TYR A 614 6.53 -12.57 19.18
N GLY A 615 5.94 -13.76 19.10
CA GLY A 615 4.52 -13.99 19.41
C GLY A 615 3.53 -13.65 18.29
N TYR A 616 3.99 -13.49 17.04
CA TYR A 616 3.18 -13.16 15.85
C TYR A 616 2.13 -14.25 15.59
N ARG A 617 2.55 -15.53 15.57
CA ARG A 617 1.65 -16.66 15.29
C ARG A 617 0.69 -16.92 16.46
N ALA A 618 1.16 -16.71 17.68
CA ALA A 618 0.33 -16.71 18.89
C ALA A 618 -0.68 -15.55 18.90
N GLU A 619 -0.39 -14.43 18.25
CA GLU A 619 -1.33 -13.34 18.06
C GLU A 619 -2.42 -13.67 17.05
N ALA A 620 -2.08 -14.27 15.92
CA ALA A 620 -3.05 -14.74 14.93
C ALA A 620 -4.15 -15.58 15.59
N VAL A 621 -3.77 -16.53 16.45
CA VAL A 621 -4.71 -17.34 17.25
C VAL A 621 -5.59 -16.50 18.19
N ARG A 622 -5.06 -15.44 18.80
CA ARG A 622 -5.86 -14.51 19.63
C ARG A 622 -6.86 -13.73 18.77
N LEU A 623 -6.45 -13.30 17.59
CA LEU A 623 -7.31 -12.57 16.64
C LEU A 623 -8.41 -13.47 16.07
N MET A 624 -8.12 -14.72 15.74
CA MET A 624 -9.15 -15.71 15.33
C MET A 624 -10.23 -15.88 16.40
N ARG A 625 -9.85 -16.02 17.69
CA ARG A 625 -10.79 -16.08 18.83
C ARG A 625 -11.59 -14.79 19.00
N LEU A 626 -10.97 -13.64 18.73
CA LEU A 626 -11.63 -12.34 18.80
C LEU A 626 -12.65 -12.17 17.65
N ALA A 627 -12.29 -12.54 16.42
CA ALA A 627 -13.19 -12.60 15.27
C ALA A 627 -14.37 -13.55 15.51
N GLN A 628 -14.11 -14.76 16.02
CA GLN A 628 -15.15 -15.70 16.46
C GLN A 628 -16.10 -15.07 17.48
N THR A 629 -15.56 -14.35 18.48
CA THR A 629 -16.37 -13.68 19.52
C THR A 629 -17.20 -12.52 18.96
N LEU A 630 -16.68 -11.79 17.97
CA LEU A 630 -17.35 -10.66 17.32
C LEU A 630 -18.34 -11.07 16.21
N SER A 631 -18.31 -12.33 15.77
CA SER A 631 -19.22 -12.89 14.75
C SER A 631 -20.43 -13.62 15.36
N ASN A 632 -20.52 -13.73 16.69
CA ASN A 632 -21.51 -14.52 17.44
C ASN A 632 -22.57 -13.64 18.13
#